data_AF-A0A151A8H2-F1
#
_entry.id   AF-A0A151A8H2-F1
#
_cell.length_a   1.000
_cell.length_b   1.000
_cell.length_c   1.000
_cell.angle_alpha   90.00
_cell.angle_beta   90.00
_cell.angle_gamma   90.00
#
_symmetry.space_group_name_H-M   'P 1'
#
loop_
_entity.id
_entity.type
_entity.pdbx_description
1 polymer ?
#
loop_
_entity_poly.entity_id
_entity_poly.type
_entity_poly.pdbx_seq_one_letter_code
_entity_poly.pdbx_strand_id
1 'polypeptide(L)' 'MREEYAGSIDGTPVFLGCSSDDPYVTAARIHETARVFERLDGDVTSRLYEGLGHAINDDEIKTIDTLIDQLV' A
#
# COMPACT_ATOMS: atom_id res chain seq x y z
N MET A 1 20.47 -5.77 -17.29
CA MET A 1 19.24 -6.12 -16.55
C MET A 1 18.98 -4.93 -15.63
N ARG A 2 17.80 -4.31 -15.72
CA ARG A 2 17.50 -2.96 -15.19
C ARG A 2 17.91 -2.84 -13.72
N GLU A 3 18.45 -1.67 -13.37
CA GLU A 3 18.70 -1.23 -12.00
C GLU A 3 17.34 -1.05 -11.30
N GLU A 4 16.68 -2.15 -10.96
CA GLU A 4 15.34 -2.13 -10.37
C GLU A 4 15.49 -1.82 -8.87
N TYR A 5 15.47 -0.52 -8.57
CA TYR A 5 15.34 0.08 -7.24
C TYR A 5 16.59 0.01 -6.34
N ALA A 6 17.71 0.59 -6.80
CA ALA A 6 18.84 0.89 -5.93
C ALA A 6 18.59 2.20 -5.14
N GLY A 7 17.80 2.10 -4.07
CA GLY A 7 17.50 3.21 -3.17
C GLY A 7 16.88 2.73 -1.87
N SER A 8 16.83 3.61 -0.88
CA SER A 8 16.01 3.44 0.32
C SER A 8 15.03 4.60 0.37
N ILE A 9 13.78 4.33 0.76
CA ILE A 9 12.78 5.36 1.05
C ILE A 9 12.86 5.84 2.50
N ASP A 10 13.95 5.52 3.21
CA ASP A 10 14.27 6.02 4.56
C ASP A 10 13.13 5.80 5.57
N GLY A 11 12.56 4.58 5.60
CA GLY A 11 11.44 4.26 6.49
C GLY A 11 10.14 4.98 6.15
N THR A 12 9.99 5.55 4.94
CA THR A 12 8.74 6.24 4.56
C THR A 12 7.55 5.31 4.75
N PRO A 13 6.51 5.75 5.47
CA PRO A 13 5.31 4.93 5.67
C PRO A 13 4.50 4.86 4.37
N VAL A 14 4.26 3.64 3.89
CA VAL A 14 3.56 3.35 2.63
C VAL A 14 2.31 2.53 2.93
N PHE A 15 1.14 3.11 2.67
CA PHE A 15 -0.14 2.43 2.80
C PHE A 15 -0.65 1.94 1.44
N LEU A 16 -0.99 0.66 1.35
CA LEU A 16 -1.56 0.02 0.16
C LEU A 16 -2.94 -0.56 0.50
N GLY A 17 -3.99 0.23 0.27
CA GLY A 17 -5.39 -0.20 0.38
C GLY A 17 -5.96 -0.62 -0.98
N CYS A 18 -6.62 -1.78 -1.05
CA CYS A 18 -7.36 -2.18 -2.24
C CYS A 18 -8.45 -3.21 -1.91
N SER A 19 -9.44 -3.36 -2.78
CA SER A 19 -10.43 -4.42 -2.61
C SER A 19 -9.95 -5.75 -3.19
N SER A 20 -10.18 -6.85 -2.46
CA SER A 20 -9.87 -8.22 -2.90
C SER A 20 -10.64 -8.61 -4.16
N ASP A 21 -11.81 -7.99 -4.38
CA ASP A 21 -12.72 -8.24 -5.51
C ASP A 21 -12.56 -7.22 -6.64
N ASP A 22 -11.48 -6.41 -6.63
CA ASP A 22 -11.29 -5.41 -7.68
C ASP A 22 -10.96 -6.08 -9.04
N PRO A 23 -11.76 -5.80 -10.10
CA PRO A 23 -11.56 -6.43 -11.40
C PRO A 23 -10.34 -5.90 -12.17
N TYR A 24 -9.74 -4.79 -11.72
CA TYR A 24 -8.58 -4.16 -12.36
C TYR A 24 -7.27 -4.38 -11.60
N VAL A 25 -7.34 -4.48 -10.27
CA VAL A 25 -6.20 -4.58 -9.37
C VAL A 25 -6.34 -5.82 -8.50
N THR A 26 -5.71 -6.91 -8.94
CA THR A 26 -5.70 -8.15 -8.17
C THR A 26 -4.89 -7.99 -6.88
N ALA A 27 -5.35 -8.60 -5.78
CA ALA A 27 -4.62 -8.68 -4.51
C ALA A 27 -3.14 -9.12 -4.67
N ALA A 28 -2.86 -10.00 -5.65
CA ALA A 28 -1.49 -10.42 -5.98
C ALA A 28 -0.58 -9.25 -6.35
N ARG A 29 -1.07 -8.24 -7.07
CA ARG A 29 -0.29 -7.03 -7.41
C ARG A 29 -0.02 -6.16 -6.19
N ILE A 30 -0.97 -6.07 -5.27
CA ILE A 30 -0.79 -5.33 -4.02
C ILE A 30 0.32 -5.96 -3.19
N HIS A 31 0.32 -7.29 -3.06
CA HIS A 31 1.38 -8.00 -2.36
C HIS A 31 2.74 -7.88 -3.07
N GLU A 32 2.77 -7.92 -4.40
CA GLU A 32 4.01 -7.72 -5.17
C GLU A 32 4.56 -6.31 -4.95
N THR A 33 3.69 -5.30 -5.02
CA THR A 33 4.05 -3.90 -4.77
C THR A 33 4.53 -3.69 -3.34
N ALA A 34 3.86 -4.27 -2.36
CA ALA A 34 4.26 -4.21 -0.95
C ALA A 34 5.68 -4.78 -0.75
N ARG A 35 5.99 -5.93 -1.36
CA ARG A 35 7.34 -6.52 -1.31
C ARG A 35 8.41 -5.62 -1.94
N VAL A 36 8.08 -4.87 -2.99
CA VAL A 36 9.01 -3.91 -3.60
C VAL A 36 9.27 -2.75 -2.65
N PHE A 37 8.24 -2.21 -2.01
CA PHE A 37 8.40 -1.13 -1.02
C PHE A 37 9.12 -1.59 0.26
N GLU A 38 8.89 -2.83 0.73
CA GLU A 38 9.64 -3.38 1.86
C GLU A 38 11.12 -3.57 1.51
N ARG A 39 11.44 -3.97 0.29
CA ARG A 39 12.84 -4.05 -0.18
C ARG A 39 13.51 -2.67 -0.27
N LEU A 40 12.71 -1.63 -0.45
CA LEU A 40 13.14 -0.24 -0.48
C LEU A 40 13.26 0.36 0.93
N ASP A 41 13.17 -0.42 2.01
CA ASP A 41 13.22 0.08 3.39
C ASP A 41 12.05 1.01 3.72
N GLY A 42 10.85 0.70 3.20
CA GLY A 42 9.60 1.38 3.57
C GLY A 42 8.87 0.68 4.70
N ASP A 43 8.18 1.46 5.53
CA ASP A 43 7.22 0.92 6.50
C ASP A 43 5.90 0.63 5.78
N VAL A 44 5.78 -0.59 5.26
CA VAL A 44 4.67 -0.95 4.36
C VAL A 44 3.50 -1.54 5.13
N THR A 45 2.33 -0.91 5.00
CA THR A 45 1.07 -1.44 5.50
C THR A 45 0.14 -1.74 4.34
N SER A 46 -0.18 -3.01 4.09
CA SER A 46 -1.17 -3.40 3.08
C SER A 46 -2.48 -3.88 3.72
N ARG A 47 -3.63 -3.37 3.26
CA ARG A 47 -4.96 -3.84 3.65
C ARG A 47 -5.79 -4.20 2.43
N LEU A 48 -6.48 -5.33 2.53
CA LEU A 48 -7.39 -5.82 1.50
C LEU A 48 -8.82 -5.84 2.05
N TYR A 49 -9.76 -5.24 1.31
CA TYR A 49 -11.16 -5.17 1.71
C TYR A 49 -12.03 -6.08 0.83
N GLU A 50 -12.89 -6.88 1.44
CA GLU A 50 -13.79 -7.79 0.71
C GLU A 50 -15.13 -7.10 0.39
N GLY A 51 -15.65 -7.30 -0.83
CA GLY A 51 -17.01 -6.88 -1.19
C GLY A 51 -17.20 -5.39 -1.54
N LEU A 52 -16.12 -4.65 -1.76
CA LEU A 52 -16.17 -3.21 -2.05
C LEU A 52 -15.98 -2.82 -3.52
N GLY A 53 -15.51 -3.74 -4.36
CA GLY A 53 -15.21 -3.44 -5.76
C GLY A 53 -14.17 -2.32 -5.88
N HIS A 54 -14.39 -1.34 -6.75
CA HIS A 54 -13.48 -0.23 -7.00
C HIS A 54 -13.88 1.04 -6.24
N ALA A 55 -13.84 1.00 -4.90
CA ALA A 55 -14.22 2.11 -4.04
C ALA A 55 -13.25 2.28 -2.86
N ILE A 56 -13.14 3.51 -2.37
CA ILE A 56 -12.36 3.86 -1.18
C ILE A 56 -13.29 3.79 0.04
N ASN A 57 -12.85 3.11 1.09
CA ASN A 57 -13.57 2.95 2.34
C ASN A 57 -13.26 4.04 3.36
N ASP A 58 -14.19 4.23 4.30
CA ASP A 58 -13.95 5.05 5.49
C ASP A 58 -12.76 4.56 6.33
N ASP A 59 -12.47 3.24 6.33
CA ASP A 59 -11.30 2.68 7.03
C ASP A 59 -9.97 3.05 6.36
N GLU A 60 -9.93 3.12 5.03
CA GLU A 60 -8.75 3.58 4.28
C GLU A 60 -8.49 5.06 4.57
N ILE A 61 -9.55 5.87 4.57
CA ILE A 61 -9.47 7.30 4.90
C ILE A 61 -8.95 7.48 6.33
N LYS A 62 -9.47 6.72 7.30
CA LYS A 62 -8.98 6.76 8.69
C LYS A 62 -7.54 6.33 8.84
N THR A 63 -7.11 5.32 8.06
CA THR A 63 -5.73 4.86 8.10
C THR A 63 -4.79 5.93 7.56
N ILE A 64 -5.16 6.60 6.47
CA ILE A 64 -4.40 7.73 5.91
C ILE A 64 -4.40 8.92 6.88
N ASP A 65 -5.53 9.22 7.52
CA ASP A 65 -5.62 10.29 8.52
C ASP A 65 -4.68 10.04 9.71
N THR A 66 -4.63 8.79 10.20
CA THR A 66 -3.68 8.37 11.24
C THR A 66 -2.22 8.49 10.75
N LEU A 67 -1.95 8.12 9.50
CA LEU A 67 -0.62 8.22 8.90
C LEU A 67 -0.14 9.68 8.82
N ILE A 68 -1.05 10.59 8.46
CA ILE A 68 -0.77 12.03 8.37
C ILE A 68 -0.59 12.63 9.77
N ASP A 69 -1.39 12.22 10.76
CA ASP A 69 -1.24 12.64 12.16
C ASP A 69 0.13 12.22 12.74
N GLN A 70 0.67 11.07 12.31
CA GLN A 70 2.01 10.64 12.72
C GLN A 70 3.16 11.46 12.11
N LEU A 71 2.87 12.25 11.06
CA LEU A 71 3.84 13.09 10.37
C LEU A 71 3.86 14.55 10.87
N VAL A 72 2.88 14.96 11.70
CA VAL A 72 2.72 16.35 12.19
C VAL A 72 3.33 16.58 13.58
#